data_AF-A0A2P0B4Q9-F1
#
_entry.id   AF-A0A2P0B4Q9-F1
#
_cell.length_a   1.000
_cell.length_b   1.000
_cell.length_c   1.000
_cell.angle_alpha   90.00
_cell.angle_beta   90.00
_cell.angle_gamma   90.00
#
_symmetry.space_group_name_H-M   'P 1'
#
loop_
_entity.id
_entity.type
_entity.pdbx_description
1 polymer ?
#
loop_
_entity_poly.entity_id
_entity_poly.type
_entity_poly.pdbx_seq_one_letter_code
_entity_poly.pdbx_strand_id
1 'polypeptide(L)'
;MAKASDAIDVALVDVNLADGATGPRIGEKLAADFGIEVIFVTANPAQLGEGVSGTLGALEKPVDLSILKQVLDYVIAVRKGEKIDPPARLRLFFN
;
A
#
# COMPACT_ATOMS: atom_id res chain seq x y z
N MET A 1 -21.31 7.11 -9.41
CA MET A 1 -20.03 6.43 -9.10
C MET A 1 -20.29 5.56 -7.88
N ALA A 2 -20.16 4.24 -8.02
CA ALA A 2 -20.34 3.33 -6.88
C ALA A 2 -19.22 3.60 -5.87
N LYS A 3 -19.58 3.94 -4.63
CA LYS A 3 -18.60 3.98 -3.54
C LYS A 3 -18.07 2.57 -3.33
N ALA A 4 -16.79 2.46 -2.97
CA ALA A 4 -16.28 1.22 -2.37
C ALA A 4 -17.18 0.85 -1.18
N SER A 5 -17.40 -0.45 -0.96
CA SER A 5 -18.14 -0.97 0.19
C SER A 5 -17.62 -0.39 1.51
N ASP A 6 -18.46 -0.41 2.55
CA ASP A 6 -18.07 0.07 3.89
C ASP A 6 -16.86 -0.68 4.46
N ALA A 7 -16.58 -1.89 3.99
CA ALA A 7 -15.34 -2.61 4.25
C ALA A 7 -14.32 -2.32 3.13
N ILE A 8 -13.27 -1.57 3.45
CA ILE A 8 -12.10 -1.38 2.59
C ILE A 8 -11.03 -2.38 3.03
N ASP A 9 -10.61 -3.27 2.14
CA ASP A 9 -9.54 -4.23 2.45
C ASP A 9 -8.15 -3.66 2.20
N VAL A 10 -8.00 -2.80 1.20
CA VAL A 10 -6.72 -2.28 0.71
C VAL A 10 -6.84 -0.80 0.37
N ALA A 11 -5.84 -0.01 0.74
CA ALA A 11 -5.69 1.38 0.36
C ALA A 11 -4.39 1.60 -0.42
N LEU A 12 -4.51 2.26 -1.58
CA LEU A 12 -3.38 2.78 -2.35
C LEU A 12 -3.18 4.25 -2.00
N VAL A 13 -2.03 4.59 -1.41
CA VAL A 13 -1.79 5.92 -0.83
C VAL A 13 -0.60 6.59 -1.50
N ASP A 14 -0.73 7.81 -2.00
CA ASP A 14 0.46 8.57 -2.42
C ASP A 14 1.15 9.18 -1.19
N VAL A 15 2.48 9.30 -1.23
CA VAL A 15 3.28 9.95 -0.18
C VAL A 15 3.04 11.45 -0.17
N ASN A 16 3.05 12.06 -1.36
CA ASN A 16 2.85 13.49 -1.52
C ASN A 16 1.42 13.75 -1.99
N LEU A 17 0.57 14.22 -1.08
CA LEU A 17 -0.81 14.60 -1.35
C LEU A 17 -0.90 16.12 -1.57
N ALA A 18 -2.12 16.61 -1.84
CA ALA A 18 -2.35 18.03 -2.13
C ALA A 18 -1.92 18.97 -0.98
N ASP A 19 -1.89 18.47 0.25
CA ASP A 19 -1.47 19.16 1.47
C ASP A 19 0.00 18.87 1.87
N GLY A 20 0.78 18.24 0.99
CA GLY A 20 2.20 17.94 1.17
C GLY A 20 2.49 16.48 1.50
N ALA A 21 3.59 16.22 2.21
CA ALA A 21 4.08 14.87 2.54
C ALA A 21 3.29 14.21 3.69
N THR A 22 1.96 14.20 3.58
CA THR A 22 1.02 13.72 4.61
C THR A 22 0.62 12.26 4.42
N GLY A 23 0.90 11.68 3.24
CA GLY A 23 0.58 10.31 2.88
C GLY A 23 1.02 9.27 3.91
N PRO A 24 2.29 9.26 4.39
CA PRO A 24 2.77 8.29 5.37
C PRO A 24 1.93 8.26 6.65
N ARG A 25 1.62 9.43 7.20
CA ARG A 25 0.79 9.56 8.42
C ARG A 25 -0.64 9.07 8.18
N ILE A 26 -1.19 9.32 7.00
CA ILE A 26 -2.52 8.83 6.63
C ILE A 26 -2.51 7.31 6.49
N GLY A 27 -1.50 6.74 5.83
CA GLY A 27 -1.33 5.30 5.68
C GLY A 27 -1.17 4.59 7.03
N GLU A 28 -0.33 5.10 7.91
CA GLU A 28 -0.19 4.58 9.27
C GLU A 28 -1.54 4.56 10.01
N LYS A 29 -2.31 5.64 9.92
CA LYS A 29 -3.63 5.73 10.54
C LYS A 29 -4.63 4.75 9.94
N LEU A 30 -4.63 4.56 8.62
CA LEU A 30 -5.50 3.59 7.94
C LEU A 30 -5.20 2.16 8.40
N ALA A 31 -3.92 1.82 8.57
CA ALA A 31 -3.51 0.53 9.09
C ALA A 31 -3.88 0.35 10.57
N ALA A 32 -3.49 1.30 11.42
CA ALA A 32 -3.65 1.19 12.88
C ALA A 32 -5.10 1.27 13.34
N ASP A 33 -5.89 2.21 12.81
CA ASP A 33 -7.25 2.47 13.29
C ASP A 33 -8.30 1.59 12.60
N PHE A 34 -8.02 1.13 11.37
CA PHE A 34 -9.02 0.44 10.54
C PHE A 34 -8.58 -0.94 10.05
N GLY A 35 -7.34 -1.37 10.29
CA GLY A 35 -6.84 -2.68 9.82
C GLY A 35 -6.80 -2.80 8.30
N ILE A 36 -6.70 -1.66 7.60
CA ILE A 36 -6.64 -1.61 6.14
C ILE A 36 -5.21 -1.91 5.69
N GLU A 37 -5.05 -2.78 4.69
CA GLU A 37 -3.74 -3.02 4.10
C GLU A 37 -3.32 -1.81 3.26
N VAL A 38 -2.20 -1.17 3.62
CA VAL A 38 -1.76 0.04 2.92
C VAL A 38 -0.56 -0.25 2.04
N ILE A 39 -0.67 0.14 0.78
CA ILE A 39 0.43 0.18 -0.17
C ILE A 39 0.63 1.61 -0.64
N PHE A 40 1.84 2.13 -0.48
CA PHE A 40 2.17 3.44 -1.00
C PHE A 40 2.42 3.38 -2.51
N VAL A 41 1.87 4.32 -3.27
CA VAL A 41 2.12 4.45 -4.71
C VAL A 41 2.64 5.85 -4.96
N THR A 42 3.95 5.98 -5.16
CA THR A 42 4.61 7.29 -5.21
C THR A 42 5.75 7.35 -6.23
N ALA A 43 6.17 8.55 -6.62
CA ALA A 43 7.33 8.75 -7.49
C ALA A 43 8.67 8.69 -6.74
N ASN A 44 8.66 8.74 -5.41
CA ASN A 44 9.88 8.67 -4.60
C ASN A 44 9.69 7.80 -3.35
N PRO A 45 9.82 6.47 -3.47
CA PRO A 45 9.65 5.55 -2.33
C PRO A 45 10.75 5.70 -1.27
N ALA A 46 11.87 6.38 -1.55
CA ALA A 46 12.91 6.62 -0.56
C ALA A 46 12.45 7.53 0.58
N GLN A 47 11.42 8.36 0.35
CA GLN A 47 10.81 9.19 1.40
C GLN A 47 10.18 8.37 2.53
N LEU A 48 9.91 7.09 2.30
CA LEU A 48 9.33 6.19 3.29
C LEU A 48 10.39 5.56 4.20
N GLY A 49 11.68 5.82 3.99
CA GLY A 49 12.76 5.27 4.81
C GLY A 49 12.73 3.74 4.85
N GLU A 50 12.77 3.16 6.04
CA GLU A 50 12.66 1.71 6.28
C GLU A 50 11.21 1.19 6.18
N GLY A 51 10.22 2.08 6.18
CA GLY A 51 8.80 1.75 6.08
C GLY A 51 7.92 2.58 7.00
N VAL A 52 6.62 2.33 6.91
CA VAL A 52 5.60 2.96 7.76
C VAL A 52 4.91 1.86 8.58
N SER A 53 4.75 2.09 9.89
CA SER A 53 4.22 1.08 10.81
C SER A 53 2.85 0.57 10.37
N GLY A 54 2.67 -0.75 10.43
CA GLY A 54 1.42 -1.43 10.07
C GLY A 54 1.08 -1.43 8.56
N THR A 55 1.94 -0.90 7.69
CA THR A 55 1.70 -0.85 6.24
C THR A 55 2.54 -1.88 5.49
N LEU A 56 2.08 -2.33 4.33
CA LEU A 56 2.69 -3.44 3.59
C LEU A 56 4.00 -3.06 2.90
N GLY A 57 4.01 -1.91 2.24
CA GLY A 57 5.07 -1.60 1.29
C GLY A 57 4.76 -0.45 0.35
N ALA A 58 5.58 -0.33 -0.70
CA ALA A 58 5.49 0.72 -1.70
C ALA A 58 5.72 0.23 -3.14
N LEU A 59 5.09 0.93 -4.08
CA LEU A 59 5.28 0.85 -5.52
C LEU A 59 5.77 2.20 -6.04
N GLU A 60 6.78 2.15 -6.91
CA GLU A 60 7.26 3.33 -7.62
C GLU A 60 6.45 3.59 -8.90
N LYS A 61 5.89 4.80 -9.02
CA LYS A 61 5.24 5.27 -10.24
C LYS A 61 6.26 5.34 -11.39
N PRO A 62 5.88 5.01 -12.64
CA PRO A 62 4.54 4.62 -13.08
C PRO A 62 4.19 3.17 -12.71
N VAL A 63 2.91 2.94 -12.42
CA VAL A 63 2.34 1.60 -12.16
C VAL A 63 1.28 1.33 -13.22
N ASP A 64 1.45 0.26 -13.98
CA ASP A 64 0.43 -0.22 -14.90
C ASP A 64 -0.57 -1.16 -14.19
N LEU A 65 -1.70 -1.43 -14.87
CA LEU A 65 -2.76 -2.28 -14.32
C LEU A 65 -2.31 -3.72 -14.07
N SER A 66 -1.33 -4.23 -14.82
CA SER A 66 -0.85 -5.60 -14.66
C SER A 66 -0.02 -5.76 -13.38
N ILE A 67 0.80 -4.77 -13.04
CA ILE A 67 1.54 -4.72 -11.78
C ILE A 67 0.57 -4.53 -10.63
N LEU A 68 -0.39 -3.60 -10.77
CA LEU A 68 -1.37 -3.36 -9.71
C LEU A 68 -2.19 -4.62 -9.42
N LYS A 69 -2.59 -5.36 -10.46
CA LYS A 69 -3.28 -6.64 -10.28
C LYS A 69 -2.44 -7.64 -9.50
N GLN A 70 -1.16 -7.83 -9.86
CA GLN A 70 -0.26 -8.76 -9.15
C GLN A 70 -0.11 -8.40 -7.68
N VAL A 71 -0.04 -7.10 -7.37
CA VAL A 71 0.06 -6.59 -6.00
C VAL A 71 -1.22 -6.85 -5.21
N LEU A 72 -2.39 -6.63 -5.81
CA LEU A 72 -3.67 -6.93 -5.17
C LEU A 72 -3.86 -8.44 -4.95
N ASP A 73 -3.52 -9.26 -5.94
CA ASP A 73 -3.52 -10.72 -5.80
C ASP A 73 -2.60 -11.15 -4.65
N TYR A 74 -1.43 -10.52 -4.54
CA TYR A 74 -0.48 -10.78 -3.47
C TYR A 74 -1.05 -10.44 -2.08
N VAL A 75 -1.61 -9.23 -1.93
CA VAL A 75 -2.25 -8.77 -0.68
C VAL A 75 -3.36 -9.73 -0.23
N ILE A 76 -4.21 -10.15 -1.16
CA ILE A 76 -5.34 -11.04 -0.87
C ILE A 76 -4.84 -12.40 -0.36
N ALA A 77 -3.80 -12.96 -0.99
CA ALA A 77 -3.22 -14.24 -0.57
C ALA A 77 -2.53 -14.14 0.80
N VAL A 78 -1.76 -13.08 1.05
CA VAL A 78 -1.14 -12.84 2.37
C VAL A 78 -2.20 -12.71 3.47
N ARG A 79 -3.31 -11.99 3.21
CA ARG A 79 -4.45 -11.90 4.15
C ARG A 79 -5.10 -13.25 4.45
N LYS A 80 -5.04 -14.21 3.52
CA LYS A 80 -5.50 -15.59 3.72
C LYS A 80 -4.49 -16.47 4.45
N GLY A 81 -3.33 -15.94 4.82
CA GLY A 81 -2.24 -16.69 5.46
C GLY A 81 -1.42 -17.54 4.48
N GLU A 82 -1.56 -17.29 3.17
CA GLU A 82 -0.78 -17.98 2.15
C GLU A 82 0.64 -17.42 2.10
N LYS A 83 1.63 -18.30 1.88
CA LYS A 83 3.03 -17.92 1.69
C LYS A 83 3.34 -17.91 0.20
N ILE A 84 3.33 -16.71 -0.38
CA ILE A 84 3.65 -16.47 -1.78
C ILE A 84 4.73 -15.40 -1.87
N ASP A 85 5.47 -15.40 -2.97
CA ASP A 85 6.51 -14.40 -3.20
C ASP A 85 5.90 -13.04 -3.60
N PRO A 86 6.46 -11.92 -3.12
CA PRO A 86 6.00 -10.60 -3.51
C PRO A 86 6.29 -10.32 -4.99
N PRO A 87 5.42 -9.55 -5.68
CA PRO A 87 5.72 -9.06 -7.02
C PRO A 87 7.02 -8.25 -7.03
N ALA A 88 7.84 -8.40 -8.09
CA ALA A 88 9.19 -7.82 -8.15
C ALA A 88 9.26 -6.29 -7.94
N ARG A 89 8.17 -5.56 -8.27
CA ARG A 89 8.11 -4.11 -8.10
C ARG A 89 7.55 -3.65 -6.76
N LEU A 90 7.07 -4.58 -5.91
CA LEU A 90 6.60 -4.29 -4.57
C LEU A 90 7.77 -4.30 -3.60
N ARG A 91 8.13 -3.12 -3.09
CA ARG A 91 9.05 -3.00 -1.96
C ARG A 91 8.27 -3.25 -0.68
N LEU A 92 8.47 -4.41 -0.06
CA LEU A 92 7.90 -4.70 1.26
C LEU A 92 8.61 -3.90 2.35
N PHE A 93 7.86 -3.56 3.39
CA PHE A 93 8.43 -3.07 4.64
C PHE A 93 8.62 -4.23 5.62
N PHE A 94 9.73 -4.19 6.35
CA PHE A 94 10.05 -5.15 7.39
C PHE A 94 10.06 -4.39 8.73
N ASN A 95 8.87 -4.08 9.23
CA ASN A 95 8.68 -3.43 10.54
C ASN A 95 7.92 -4.35 11.49
#